data_AF-A0A7J8KJM3-F1
#
_entry.id   AF-A0A7J8KJM3-F1
#
_cell.length_a   1.000
_cell.length_b   1.000
_cell.length_c   1.000
_cell.angle_alpha   90.00
_cell.angle_beta   90.00
_cell.angle_gamma   90.00
#
_symmetry.space_group_name_H-M   'P 1'
#
loop_
_entity.id
_entity.type
_entity.pdbx_description
1 polymer ?
#
loop_
_entity_poly.entity_id
_entity_poly.type
_entity_poly.pdbx_seq_one_letter_code
_entity_poly.pdbx_strand_id
1 'polypeptide(L)'
;MAALAPLPPLPPQFKSIQHHLRTAQEHDKRDPVVAYYCRLYAMQTGMKIDSKTPECRKFLSKLMDQLETLKKQLGDNEAITQEIVGSAHLENYALKMFLYADNEDRAGRFHKNMIKSFYTASLLIDVITVFGELTDEVSVYSLLSYKLKIRILAIYQYYFYIVY
;
A
#
# COMPACT_ATOMS: atom_id res chain seq x y z
N MET A 1 -3.65 18.56 15.47
CA MET A 1 -3.36 17.55 14.43
C MET A 1 -1.85 17.35 14.37
N ALA A 2 -1.33 16.28 14.96
CA ALA A 2 0.12 16.06 14.98
C ALA A 2 0.59 15.71 13.56
N ALA A 3 1.29 16.65 12.92
CA ALA A 3 2.02 16.35 11.70
C ALA A 3 3.04 15.26 12.02
N LEU A 4 2.87 14.07 11.42
CA LEU A 4 3.85 13.00 11.53
C LEU A 4 5.20 13.58 11.09
N ALA A 5 6.21 13.48 11.96
CA ALA A 5 7.50 14.11 11.76
C ALA A 5 8.06 13.75 10.36
N PRO A 6 8.64 14.70 9.61
CA PRO A 6 9.16 14.42 8.28
C PRO A 6 10.16 13.27 8.35
N LEU A 7 9.89 12.21 7.58
CA LEU A 7 10.77 11.04 7.52
C LEU A 7 12.15 11.48 7.00
N PRO A 8 13.25 10.90 7.51
CA PRO A 8 14.59 11.18 7.00
C PRO A 8 14.69 10.80 5.51
N PRO A 9 15.68 11.35 4.76
CA PRO A 9 15.87 11.06 3.35
C PRO A 9 15.90 9.56 3.12
N LEU A 10 15.09 9.10 2.15
CA LEU A 10 14.90 7.68 1.91
C LEU A 10 16.23 7.04 1.45
N PRO A 11 16.76 6.04 2.17
CA PRO A 11 17.93 5.30 1.73
C PRO A 11 17.70 4.66 0.36
N PRO A 12 18.72 4.56 -0.50
CA PRO A 12 18.58 3.93 -1.82
C PRO A 12 18.14 2.46 -1.75
N GLN A 13 18.42 1.78 -0.63
CA GLN A 13 17.98 0.42 -0.33
C GLN A 13 16.45 0.30 -0.17
N PHE A 14 15.79 1.38 0.24
CA PHE A 14 14.35 1.43 0.54
C PHE A 14 13.49 1.90 -0.64
N LYS A 15 14.03 1.86 -1.86
CA LYS A 15 13.30 2.24 -3.08
C LYS A 15 11.99 1.47 -3.29
N SER A 16 11.95 0.20 -2.88
CA SER A 16 10.75 -0.66 -2.95
C SER A 16 9.64 -0.22 -1.99
N ILE A 17 9.98 0.27 -0.79
CA ILE A 17 9.01 0.76 0.20
C ILE A 17 8.60 2.21 -0.04
N GLN A 18 9.30 2.94 -0.91
CA GLN A 18 9.00 4.34 -1.24
C GLN A 18 7.54 4.52 -1.69
N HIS A 19 7.07 3.61 -2.56
CA HIS A 19 5.71 3.66 -3.09
C HIS A 19 4.65 3.38 -2.02
N HIS A 20 4.94 2.47 -1.09
CA HIS A 20 4.08 2.15 0.05
C HIS A 20 3.98 3.32 1.02
N LEU A 21 5.11 3.98 1.33
CA LEU A 21 5.14 5.15 2.21
C LEU A 21 4.41 6.36 1.62
N ARG A 22 4.55 6.59 0.32
CA ARG A 22 3.81 7.66 -0.35
C ARG A 22 2.31 7.42 -0.32
N THR A 23 1.89 6.18 -0.54
CA THR A 23 0.49 5.76 -0.45
C THR A 23 -0.03 5.91 0.98
N ALA A 24 0.77 5.59 2.00
CA ALA A 24 0.42 5.82 3.40
C ALA A 24 0.18 7.32 3.69
N GLN A 25 1.06 8.20 3.20
CA GLN A 25 0.90 9.65 3.37
C GLN A 25 -0.34 10.20 2.66
N GLU A 26 -0.67 9.69 1.47
CA GLU A 26 -1.91 10.07 0.78
C GLU A 26 -3.15 9.60 1.53
N HIS A 27 -3.06 8.48 2.24
CA HIS A 27 -4.16 7.92 3.03
C HIS A 27 -4.24 8.42 4.48
N ASP A 28 -3.25 9.13 5.01
CA ASP A 28 -3.29 9.67 6.40
C ASP A 28 -4.57 10.47 6.71
N LYS A 29 -5.09 11.20 5.72
CA LYS A 29 -6.33 11.98 5.86
C LYS A 29 -7.59 11.25 5.40
N ARG A 30 -7.45 10.28 4.49
CA ARG A 30 -8.60 9.56 3.91
C ARG A 30 -8.99 8.35 4.74
N ASP A 31 -8.00 7.53 5.04
CA ASP A 31 -8.16 6.30 5.79
C ASP A 31 -6.89 6.03 6.61
N PRO A 32 -6.89 6.45 7.89
CA PRO A 32 -5.72 6.33 8.75
C PRO A 32 -5.40 4.86 9.11
N VAL A 33 -6.37 3.94 8.97
CA VAL A 33 -6.15 2.49 9.14
C VAL A 33 -5.24 1.97 8.03
N VAL A 34 -5.59 2.28 6.77
CA VAL A 34 -4.77 1.92 5.61
C VAL A 34 -3.36 2.52 5.72
N ALA A 35 -3.28 3.78 6.15
CA ALA A 35 -2.00 4.46 6.34
C ALA A 35 -1.13 3.80 7.42
N TYR A 36 -1.72 3.29 8.49
CA TYR A 36 -1.03 2.52 9.52
C TYR A 36 -0.47 1.21 8.96
N TYR A 37 -1.29 0.42 8.27
CA TYR A 37 -0.87 -0.87 7.73
C TYR A 37 0.18 -0.76 6.62
N CYS A 38 0.08 0.24 5.74
CA CYS A 38 1.13 0.51 4.75
C CYS A 38 2.48 0.85 5.42
N ARG A 39 2.48 1.58 6.54
CA ARG A 39 3.70 1.85 7.32
C ARG A 39 4.23 0.60 8.02
N LEU A 40 3.34 -0.24 8.54
CA LEU A 40 3.71 -1.50 9.18
C LEU A 40 4.41 -2.43 8.18
N TYR A 41 3.87 -2.55 6.96
CA TYR A 41 4.52 -3.28 5.88
C TYR A 41 5.88 -2.68 5.49
N ALA A 42 5.95 -1.35 5.35
CA ALA A 42 7.20 -0.67 5.02
C ALA A 42 8.27 -0.91 6.11
N MET A 43 7.88 -0.96 7.38
CA MET A 43 8.78 -1.28 8.49
C MET A 43 9.27 -2.73 8.43
N GLN A 44 8.37 -3.71 8.27
CA GLN A 44 8.75 -5.12 8.18
C GLN A 44 9.66 -5.39 6.98
N THR A 45 9.28 -4.87 5.81
CA THR A 45 10.07 -5.00 4.58
C THR A 45 11.40 -4.27 4.71
N GLY A 46 11.42 -3.07 5.31
CA GLY A 46 12.66 -2.33 5.58
C GLY A 46 13.61 -3.08 6.52
N MET A 47 13.09 -3.72 7.58
CA MET A 47 13.88 -4.58 8.46
C MET A 47 14.44 -5.81 7.74
N LYS A 48 13.71 -6.39 6.79
CA LYS A 48 14.18 -7.52 5.97
C LYS A 48 15.25 -7.12 4.96
N ILE A 49 15.16 -5.92 4.38
CA ILE A 49 16.10 -5.43 3.38
C ILE A 49 17.44 -5.07 4.03
N ASP A 50 17.44 -4.12 4.96
CA ASP A 50 18.67 -3.64 5.58
C ASP A 50 18.40 -3.09 6.98
N SER A 51 18.73 -3.91 7.99
CA SER A 51 18.68 -3.54 9.40
C SER A 51 20.07 -3.21 9.98
N LYS A 52 21.12 -3.19 9.15
CA LYS A 52 22.52 -3.08 9.59
C LYS A 52 23.07 -1.67 9.39
N THR A 53 22.68 -0.99 8.31
CA THR A 53 23.14 0.39 8.05
C THR A 53 22.58 1.37 9.09
N PRO A 54 23.41 2.26 9.68
CA PRO A 54 22.96 3.22 10.68
C PRO A 54 21.93 4.23 10.14
N GLU A 55 21.97 4.58 8.85
CA GLU A 55 20.96 5.43 8.19
C GLU A 55 19.59 4.72 8.11
N CYS A 56 19.57 3.46 7.64
CA CYS A 56 18.38 2.62 7.62
C CYS A 56 17.80 2.43 9.01
N ARG A 57 18.64 2.21 10.02
CA ARG A 57 18.20 2.05 11.42
C ARG A 57 17.59 3.33 11.99
N LYS A 58 18.15 4.50 11.70
CA LYS A 58 17.55 5.80 12.04
C LYS A 58 16.19 5.99 11.35
N PHE A 59 16.09 5.61 10.08
CA PHE A 59 14.84 5.65 9.32
C PHE A 59 13.77 4.74 9.93
N LEU A 60 14.10 3.47 10.20
CA LEU A 60 13.19 2.51 10.82
C LEU A 60 12.76 2.94 12.22
N SER A 61 13.66 3.50 13.02
CA SER A 61 13.32 4.03 14.35
C SER A 61 12.29 5.17 14.26
N LYS A 62 12.47 6.10 13.32
CA LYS A 62 11.50 7.18 13.08
C LYS A 62 10.16 6.67 12.54
N LEU A 63 10.19 5.66 11.67
CA LEU A 63 8.99 5.02 11.16
C LEU A 63 8.22 4.32 12.28
N MET A 64 8.93 3.72 13.25
CA MET A 64 8.32 3.10 14.42
C MET A 64 7.68 4.13 15.36
N ASP A 65 8.34 5.27 15.63
CA ASP A 65 7.75 6.37 16.41
C ASP A 65 6.43 6.85 15.77
N GLN A 66 6.38 6.94 14.43
CA GLN A 66 5.17 7.29 13.69
C GLN A 66 4.07 6.23 13.84
N LEU A 67 4.43 4.95 13.73
CA LEU A 67 3.50 3.83 13.92
C LEU A 67 2.90 3.83 15.33
N GLU A 68 3.71 4.03 16.37
CA GLU A 68 3.22 4.11 17.74
C GLU A 68 2.27 5.30 17.95
N THR A 69 2.59 6.44 17.35
CA THR A 69 1.74 7.64 17.41
C THR A 69 0.39 7.39 16.74
N LEU A 70 0.40 6.80 15.55
CA LEU A 70 -0.82 6.42 14.82
C LEU A 70 -1.62 5.37 15.59
N LYS A 71 -0.95 4.36 16.15
CA LYS A 71 -1.59 3.33 16.97
C LYS A 71 -2.27 3.92 18.20
N LYS A 72 -1.65 4.91 18.85
CA LYS A 72 -2.28 5.65 19.97
C LYS A 72 -3.47 6.48 19.52
N GLN A 73 -3.38 7.12 18.36
CA GLN A 73 -4.50 7.92 17.81
C GLN A 73 -5.67 7.06 17.34
N LEU A 74 -5.39 5.87 16.82
CA LEU A 74 -6.36 4.92 16.29
C LEU A 74 -6.65 3.77 17.27
N GLY A 75 -6.23 3.90 18.53
CA GLY A 75 -6.31 2.83 19.53
C GLY A 75 -7.75 2.43 19.89
N ASP A 76 -8.70 3.34 19.70
CA ASP A 76 -10.14 3.08 19.84
C ASP A 76 -10.76 2.40 18.60
N ASN A 77 -10.01 2.23 17.51
CA ASN A 77 -10.55 1.66 16.28
C ASN A 77 -10.36 0.14 16.27
N GLU A 78 -11.47 -0.59 16.12
CA GLU A 78 -11.48 -2.06 16.10
C GLU A 78 -10.52 -2.63 15.06
N ALA A 79 -10.37 -1.93 13.93
CA ALA A 79 -9.45 -2.30 12.86
C ALA A 79 -7.97 -2.31 13.25
N ILE A 80 -7.55 -1.66 14.34
CA ILE A 80 -6.18 -1.71 14.86
C ILE A 80 -6.04 -2.71 16.01
N THR A 81 -7.11 -2.89 16.80
CA THR A 81 -7.12 -3.85 17.91
C THR A 81 -7.25 -5.30 17.44
N GLN A 82 -7.99 -5.53 16.34
CA GLN A 82 -8.24 -6.85 15.80
C GLN A 82 -7.63 -6.93 14.39
N GLU A 83 -6.61 -7.77 14.24
CA GLU A 83 -5.97 -7.99 12.94
C GLU A 83 -6.95 -8.51 11.87
N ILE A 84 -7.94 -9.30 12.26
CA ILE A 84 -8.97 -9.82 11.34
C ILE A 84 -9.80 -8.67 10.75
N VAL A 85 -10.23 -7.72 11.59
CA VAL A 85 -11.01 -6.55 11.15
C VAL A 85 -10.15 -5.62 10.29
N GLY A 86 -8.88 -5.40 10.67
CA GLY A 86 -7.93 -4.64 9.87
C GLY A 86 -7.68 -5.25 8.49
N SER A 87 -7.49 -6.57 8.43
CA SER A 87 -7.31 -7.31 7.18
C SER A 87 -8.54 -7.19 6.27
N ALA A 88 -9.73 -7.46 6.80
CA ALA A 88 -10.98 -7.34 6.05
C ALA A 88 -11.24 -5.90 5.57
N HIS A 89 -10.84 -4.89 6.34
CA HIS A 89 -10.94 -3.48 5.94
C HIS A 89 -10.01 -3.16 4.77
N LEU A 90 -8.74 -3.60 4.82
CA LEU A 90 -7.81 -3.45 3.70
C LEU A 90 -8.29 -4.18 2.44
N GLU A 91 -8.78 -5.40 2.60
CA GLU A 91 -9.26 -6.23 1.50
C GLU A 91 -10.45 -5.58 0.80
N ASN A 92 -11.46 -5.13 1.57
CA ASN A 92 -12.59 -4.38 1.03
C ASN A 92 -12.16 -3.09 0.33
N TYR A 93 -11.16 -2.39 0.87
CA TYR A 93 -10.63 -1.17 0.27
C TYR A 93 -9.90 -1.45 -1.05
N ALA A 94 -9.07 -2.49 -1.09
CA ALA A 94 -8.38 -2.94 -2.29
C ALA A 94 -9.38 -3.39 -3.37
N LEU A 95 -10.42 -4.14 -3.00
CA LEU A 95 -11.51 -4.55 -3.87
C LEU A 95 -12.27 -3.36 -4.45
N LYS A 96 -12.61 -2.35 -3.63
CA LYS A 96 -13.27 -1.13 -4.13
C LYS A 96 -12.42 -0.40 -5.16
N MET A 97 -11.12 -0.23 -4.90
CA MET A 97 -10.20 0.39 -5.85
C MET A 97 -10.05 -0.42 -7.13
N PHE A 98 -10.02 -1.75 -7.01
CA PHE A 98 -10.00 -2.66 -8.15
C PHE A 98 -11.26 -2.55 -8.99
N LEU A 99 -12.44 -2.66 -8.38
CA LEU A 99 -13.73 -2.59 -9.06
C LEU A 99 -13.94 -1.24 -9.75
N TYR A 100 -13.53 -0.14 -9.09
CA TYR A 100 -13.56 1.18 -9.71
C TYR A 100 -12.71 1.22 -10.98
N ALA A 101 -11.47 0.72 -10.92
CA ALA A 101 -10.58 0.72 -12.07
C ALA A 101 -11.00 -0.29 -13.16
N ASP A 102 -11.53 -1.46 -12.81
CA ASP A 102 -12.10 -2.44 -13.74
C ASP A 102 -13.33 -1.89 -14.47
N ASN A 103 -14.19 -1.16 -13.77
CA ASN A 103 -15.37 -0.55 -14.37
C ASN A 103 -14.99 0.56 -15.37
N GLU A 104 -13.99 1.39 -15.04
CA GLU A 104 -13.45 2.38 -15.97
C GLU A 104 -12.74 1.72 -17.18
N ASP A 105 -12.02 0.61 -16.97
CA ASP A 105 -11.34 -0.14 -18.03
C ASP A 105 -12.35 -0.79 -18.99
N ARG A 106 -13.40 -1.42 -18.45
CA ARG A 106 -14.51 -1.98 -19.25
C ARG A 106 -15.28 -0.90 -20.01
N ALA A 107 -15.38 0.31 -19.44
CA ALA A 107 -15.96 1.46 -20.10
C ALA A 107 -15.02 2.12 -21.12
N GLY A 108 -13.78 1.62 -21.28
CA GLY A 108 -12.77 2.19 -22.18
C GLY A 108 -12.26 3.57 -21.76
N ARG A 109 -12.48 3.99 -20.51
CA ARG A 109 -12.14 5.32 -20.00
C ARG A 109 -10.78 5.30 -19.32
N PHE A 110 -9.72 5.29 -20.12
CA PHE A 110 -8.38 5.24 -19.58
C PHE A 110 -7.89 6.61 -19.13
N HIS A 111 -7.67 6.77 -17.82
CA HIS A 111 -7.17 8.01 -17.24
C HIS A 111 -6.24 7.75 -16.06
N LYS A 112 -5.45 8.77 -15.68
CA LYS A 112 -4.45 8.66 -14.60
C LYS A 112 -5.03 8.15 -13.28
N ASN A 113 -6.29 8.48 -12.96
CA ASN A 113 -6.92 8.02 -11.72
C ASN A 113 -7.18 6.51 -11.68
N MET A 114 -7.49 5.88 -12.83
CA MET A 114 -7.66 4.43 -12.94
C MET A 114 -6.32 3.74 -12.69
N ILE A 115 -5.27 4.23 -13.34
CA ILE A 115 -3.92 3.66 -13.25
C ILE A 115 -3.44 3.74 -11.80
N LYS A 116 -3.65 4.90 -11.16
CA LYS A 116 -3.39 5.07 -9.73
C LYS A 116 -4.19 4.11 -8.88
N SER A 117 -5.48 3.92 -9.16
CA SER A 117 -6.35 3.02 -8.38
C SER A 117 -5.89 1.57 -8.49
N PHE A 118 -5.57 1.08 -9.69
CA PHE A 118 -5.00 -0.25 -9.90
C PHE A 118 -3.64 -0.40 -9.21
N TYR A 119 -2.78 0.61 -9.29
CA TYR A 119 -1.49 0.60 -8.64
C TYR A 119 -1.63 0.54 -7.11
N THR A 120 -2.46 1.40 -6.53
CA THR A 120 -2.77 1.41 -5.09
C THR A 120 -3.38 0.08 -4.65
N ALA A 121 -4.31 -0.50 -5.42
CA ALA A 121 -4.88 -1.81 -5.12
C ALA A 121 -3.78 -2.89 -5.06
N SER A 122 -2.83 -2.88 -6.01
CA SER A 122 -1.72 -3.84 -5.98
C SER A 122 -0.82 -3.70 -4.76
N LEU A 123 -0.55 -2.46 -4.32
CA LEU A 123 0.22 -2.19 -3.10
C LEU A 123 -0.53 -2.65 -1.84
N LEU A 124 -1.85 -2.45 -1.80
CA LEU A 124 -2.68 -2.88 -0.67
C LEU A 124 -2.70 -4.40 -0.55
N ILE A 125 -2.76 -5.12 -1.67
CA ILE A 125 -2.64 -6.59 -1.68
C ILE A 125 -1.29 -7.02 -1.11
N ASP A 126 -0.18 -6.35 -1.49
CA ASP A 126 1.14 -6.62 -0.91
C ASP A 126 1.14 -6.38 0.61
N VAL A 127 0.45 -5.35 1.10
CA VAL A 127 0.31 -5.08 2.54
C VAL A 127 -0.54 -6.13 3.26
N ILE A 128 -1.57 -6.69 2.62
CA ILE A 128 -2.40 -7.76 3.21
C ILE A 128 -1.55 -9.01 3.49
N THR A 129 -0.48 -9.26 2.74
CA THR A 129 0.45 -10.38 3.02
C THR A 129 1.19 -10.27 4.36
N VAL A 130 1.14 -9.11 5.04
CA VAL A 130 1.69 -8.91 6.39
C VAL A 130 0.95 -9.71 7.46
N PHE A 131 -0.36 -9.92 7.29
CA PHE A 131 -1.22 -10.49 8.31
C PHE A 131 -1.06 -12.01 8.51
N GLY A 132 -0.19 -12.68 7.75
CA GLY A 132 0.12 -14.10 7.93
C GLY A 132 -0.34 -14.99 6.78
N GLU A 133 -0.36 -16.31 7.03
CA GLU A 133 -0.53 -17.36 6.02
C GLU A 133 -1.73 -17.08 5.11
N LEU A 134 -1.40 -16.97 3.81
CA LEU A 134 -2.35 -16.78 2.74
C LEU A 134 -3.42 -17.88 2.84
N THR A 135 -4.63 -17.51 3.27
CA THR A 135 -5.80 -18.32 2.95
C THR A 135 -5.89 -18.45 1.42
N ASP A 136 -6.52 -19.52 0.91
CA ASP A 136 -6.61 -19.77 -0.54
C ASP A 136 -7.15 -18.57 -1.34
N GLU A 137 -7.90 -17.68 -0.70
CA GLU A 137 -8.41 -16.41 -1.24
C GLU A 137 -7.29 -15.39 -1.52
N VAL A 138 -6.23 -15.33 -0.70
CA VAL A 138 -5.05 -14.46 -0.92
C VAL A 138 -4.20 -14.93 -2.11
N SER A 139 -4.20 -16.22 -2.41
CA SER A 139 -3.62 -16.78 -3.65
C SER A 139 -4.31 -16.21 -4.89
N VAL A 140 -5.63 -16.07 -4.84
CA VAL A 140 -6.45 -15.46 -5.89
C VAL A 140 -6.13 -13.96 -6.00
N TYR A 141 -5.93 -13.26 -4.88
CA TYR A 141 -5.51 -11.85 -4.88
C TYR A 141 -4.09 -11.63 -5.42
N SER A 142 -3.14 -12.55 -5.18
CA SER A 142 -1.80 -12.48 -5.78
C SER A 142 -1.86 -12.66 -7.30
N LEU A 143 -2.67 -13.61 -7.79
CA LEU A 143 -2.99 -13.76 -9.22
C LEU A 143 -3.72 -12.53 -9.77
N LEU A 144 -4.62 -11.91 -8.99
CA LEU A 144 -5.30 -10.68 -9.36
C LEU A 144 -4.30 -9.52 -9.47
N SER A 145 -3.36 -9.38 -8.53
CA SER A 145 -2.26 -8.40 -8.56
C SER A 145 -1.36 -8.60 -9.78
N TYR A 146 -1.06 -9.85 -10.15
CA TYR A 146 -0.33 -10.18 -11.37
C TYR A 146 -1.13 -9.82 -12.63
N LYS A 147 -2.41 -10.21 -12.70
CA LYS A 147 -3.31 -9.88 -13.81
C LYS A 147 -3.49 -8.36 -13.95
N LEU A 148 -3.54 -7.65 -12.84
CA LEU A 148 -3.58 -6.19 -12.75
C LEU A 148 -2.33 -5.54 -13.32
N LYS A 149 -1.16 -5.96 -12.88
CA LYS A 149 0.13 -5.46 -13.39
C LYS A 149 0.26 -5.70 -14.89
N ILE A 150 -0.16 -6.86 -15.39
CA ILE A 150 -0.19 -7.19 -16.82
C ILE A 150 -1.20 -6.31 -17.58
N ARG A 151 -2.41 -6.10 -17.03
CA ARG A 151 -3.43 -5.21 -17.62
C ARG A 151 -2.95 -3.75 -17.69
N ILE A 152 -2.31 -3.24 -16.64
CA ILE A 152 -1.73 -1.89 -16.63
C ILE A 152 -0.67 -1.75 -17.73
N LEU A 153 0.22 -2.74 -17.88
CA LEU A 153 1.23 -2.77 -18.96
C LEU A 153 0.56 -2.81 -20.33
N ALA A 154 -0.48 -3.63 -20.51
CA ALA A 154 -1.23 -3.72 -21.75
C ALA A 154 -1.90 -2.37 -22.10
N ILE A 155 -2.54 -1.70 -21.14
CA ILE A 155 -3.15 -0.37 -21.33
C ILE A 155 -2.09 0.67 -21.69
N TYR A 156 -0.94 0.67 -21.02
CA TYR A 156 0.17 1.58 -21.34
C TYR A 156 0.71 1.36 -22.76
N GLN A 157 0.84 0.11 -23.18
CA GLN A 157 1.32 -0.25 -24.52
C GLN A 157 0.28 0.11 -25.59
N TYR A 158 -1.01 -0.07 -25.30
CA TYR A 158 -2.12 0.32 -26.19
C TYR A 158 -2.25 1.84 -26.32
N TYR A 159 -2.08 2.58 -25.22
CA TYR A 159 -2.02 4.05 -25.25
C TYR A 159 -0.84 4.58 -26.07
N PHE A 160 0.31 3.92 -25.99
CA PHE A 160 1.48 4.29 -26.78
C PHE A 160 1.26 4.01 -28.28
N TYR A 161 0.53 2.95 -28.63
CA TYR A 161 0.23 2.54 -30.01
C TYR A 161 -0.89 3.36 -30.68
N ILE A 162 -1.78 4.00 -29.90
CA ILE A 162 -2.84 4.88 -30.42
C ILE A 162 -2.35 6.32 -30.61
N VAL A 163 -1.34 6.74 -29.85
CA VAL A 163 -0.85 8.12 -29.84
C VAL A 163 0.40 8.31 -30.72
N TYR A 164 1.02 7.23 -31.21
CA TYR A 164 2.15 7.26 -32.15
C TYR A 164 1.92 6.39 -33.38
#